data_AF-A0A944G191-F1
#
_entry.id   AF-A0A944G191-F1
#
_cell.length_a   1.000
_cell.length_b   1.000
_cell.length_c   1.000
_cell.angle_alpha   90.00
_cell.angle_beta   90.00
_cell.angle_gamma   90.00
#
_symmetry.space_group_name_H-M   'P 1'
#
loop_
_entity.id
_entity.type
_entity.pdbx_description
1 polymer ?
#
loop_
_entity_poly.entity_id
_entity_poly.type
_entity_poly.pdbx_seq_one_letter_code
_entity_poly.pdbx_strand_id
1 'polypeptide(L)'
;MIDEQLEFRKLNVIHFFENQIIREKRDRQKKNTEYTKKFNDVLKYLLEQNYVEAKKTCKTLKKCLKWLLLLELQYYCSVLEYIFPSDENLAFVFNFSVKHIEKFKQNVQIKLPVNSFIEKTYKNFIGFKEQEEKYKTLSKKNIAVCATMSAGKSTFVNALLGRDVLPVRSEATTSKITSVYDNDNSNSLIGFVDVNGKIVDRCLDTNLSIINGWNDDSNVSRIYLQGNLDGIGNNGIIAALHDTPGTNYSGDNTHHDITLKFLTSNKFDALIYVANATQLCT
;
A
#
# COMPACT_ATOMS: atom_id res chain seq x y z
N MET A 1 4.50 -18.63 -3.44
CA MET A 1 3.34 -18.03 -2.77
C MET A 1 3.64 -16.54 -2.65
N ILE A 2 2.69 -15.67 -2.96
CA ILE A 2 2.89 -14.22 -2.90
C ILE A 2 3.10 -13.81 -1.43
N ASP A 3 4.13 -13.01 -1.16
CA ASP A 3 4.30 -12.37 0.14
C ASP A 3 3.41 -11.12 0.20
N GLU A 4 2.18 -11.30 0.67
CA GLU A 4 1.14 -10.27 0.69
C GLU A 4 1.59 -9.04 1.51
N GLN A 5 2.31 -9.25 2.62
CA GLN A 5 2.77 -8.14 3.47
C GLN A 5 3.87 -7.33 2.78
N LEU A 6 4.81 -8.00 2.09
CA LEU A 6 5.84 -7.31 1.31
C LEU A 6 5.21 -6.49 0.17
N GLU A 7 4.20 -7.03 -0.49
CA GLU A 7 3.56 -6.35 -1.62
C GLU A 7 2.72 -5.15 -1.18
N PHE A 8 1.98 -5.25 -0.08
CA PHE A 8 1.35 -4.07 0.52
C PHE A 8 2.37 -3.03 0.95
N ARG A 9 3.49 -3.44 1.55
CA ARG A 9 4.58 -2.52 1.91
C ARG A 9 5.12 -1.77 0.68
N LYS A 10 5.32 -2.46 -0.44
CA LYS A 10 5.73 -1.84 -1.71
C LYS A 10 4.71 -0.81 -2.19
N LEU A 11 3.41 -1.14 -2.16
CA LEU A 11 2.34 -0.22 -2.55
C LEU A 11 2.23 0.99 -1.61
N ASN A 12 2.36 0.81 -0.29
CA ASN A 12 2.37 1.91 0.68
C ASN A 12 3.53 2.87 0.42
N VAL A 13 4.72 2.33 0.13
CA VAL A 13 5.89 3.14 -0.25
C VAL A 13 5.58 3.94 -1.51
N ILE A 14 5.10 3.31 -2.58
CA ILE A 14 4.74 4.01 -3.81
C ILE A 14 3.71 5.12 -3.52
N HIS A 15 2.62 4.77 -2.81
CA HIS A 15 1.55 5.70 -2.47
C HIS A 15 2.05 6.90 -1.67
N PHE A 16 2.91 6.68 -0.67
CA PHE A 16 3.51 7.76 0.13
C PHE A 16 4.28 8.73 -0.76
N PHE A 17 5.16 8.22 -1.63
CA PHE A 17 6.04 9.06 -2.45
C PHE A 17 5.30 9.79 -3.57
N GLU A 18 4.25 9.18 -4.16
CA GLU A 18 3.41 9.84 -5.17
C GLU A 18 2.60 11.00 -4.58
N ASN A 19 2.18 10.89 -3.32
CA ASN A 19 1.34 11.89 -2.65
C ASN A 19 2.13 12.82 -1.70
N GLN A 20 3.45 12.65 -1.61
CA GLN A 20 4.28 13.44 -0.71
C GLN A 20 4.28 14.92 -1.12
N ILE A 21 4.14 15.80 -0.14
CA ILE A 21 4.29 17.25 -0.32
C ILE A 21 5.50 17.74 0.47
N ILE A 22 6.43 18.40 -0.22
CA ILE A 22 7.57 19.04 0.41
C ILE A 22 7.13 20.37 1.03
N ARG A 23 7.12 20.41 2.37
CA ARG A 23 6.75 21.58 3.18
C ARG A 23 7.98 22.25 3.76
N GLU A 24 8.24 23.50 3.37
CA GLU A 24 9.22 24.34 4.07
C GLU A 24 8.63 24.95 5.36
N LYS A 25 9.49 25.40 6.28
CA LYS A 25 9.12 25.94 7.60
C LYS A 25 8.00 26.97 7.57
N ARG A 26 8.03 27.86 6.57
CA ARG A 26 7.05 28.95 6.40
C ARG A 26 5.77 28.52 5.67
N ASP A 27 5.73 27.29 5.19
CA ASP A 27 4.58 26.64 4.56
C ASP A 27 3.96 27.43 3.38
N ARG A 28 4.82 28.09 2.59
CA ARG A 28 4.36 28.89 1.45
C ARG A 28 3.93 27.97 0.32
N GLN A 29 2.62 27.85 0.10
CA GLN A 29 2.00 26.97 -0.90
C GLN A 29 2.72 26.98 -2.26
N LYS A 30 2.87 28.15 -2.91
CA LYS A 30 3.52 28.26 -4.22
C LYS A 30 4.95 27.68 -4.23
N LYS A 31 5.71 27.90 -3.16
CA LYS A 31 7.08 27.35 -3.04
C LYS A 31 7.08 25.87 -2.72
N ASN A 32 6.17 25.40 -1.86
CA ASN A 32 6.02 23.99 -1.55
C ASN A 32 5.68 23.18 -2.81
N THR A 33 4.77 23.69 -3.66
CA THR A 33 4.45 23.08 -4.95
C THR A 33 5.68 23.03 -5.86
N GLU A 34 6.45 24.12 -5.96
CA GLU A 34 7.69 24.15 -6.75
C GLU A 34 8.74 23.16 -6.23
N TYR A 35 8.93 23.09 -4.91
CA TYR A 35 9.85 22.14 -4.29
C TYR A 35 9.40 20.70 -4.52
N THR A 36 8.13 20.40 -4.33
CA THR A 36 7.55 19.07 -4.52
C THR A 36 7.76 18.60 -5.95
N LYS A 37 7.41 19.43 -6.94
CA LYS A 37 7.61 19.09 -8.36
C LYS A 37 9.08 18.75 -8.65
N LYS A 38 9.99 19.65 -8.31
CA LYS A 38 11.43 19.45 -8.57
C LYS A 38 12.00 18.24 -7.82
N PHE A 39 11.52 17.99 -6.62
CA PHE A 39 11.94 16.86 -5.81
C PHE A 39 11.53 15.53 -6.46
N ASN A 40 10.26 15.43 -6.85
CA ASN A 40 9.71 14.25 -7.52
C ASN A 40 10.34 14.01 -8.89
N ASP A 41 10.60 15.08 -9.66
CA ASP A 41 11.30 14.99 -10.95
C ASP A 41 12.72 14.38 -10.76
N VAL A 42 13.48 14.85 -9.77
CA VAL A 42 14.83 14.30 -9.51
C VAL A 42 14.76 12.86 -9.02
N LEU A 43 13.82 12.53 -8.12
CA LEU A 43 13.62 11.15 -7.66
C LEU A 43 13.33 10.24 -8.84
N LYS A 44 12.38 10.60 -9.70
CA LYS A 44 12.03 9.87 -10.92
C LYS A 44 13.25 9.65 -11.81
N TYR A 45 14.00 10.71 -12.14
CA TYR A 45 15.19 10.57 -12.98
C TYR A 45 16.28 9.70 -12.35
N LEU A 46 16.43 9.70 -11.03
CA LEU A 46 17.36 8.81 -10.33
C LEU A 46 16.93 7.34 -10.44
N LEU A 47 15.63 7.06 -10.28
CA LEU A 47 15.07 5.71 -10.42
C LEU A 47 15.17 5.20 -11.87
N GLU A 48 15.00 6.08 -12.86
CA GLU A 48 15.19 5.80 -14.29
C GLU A 48 16.67 5.76 -14.72
N GLN A 49 17.61 6.00 -13.80
CA GLN A 49 19.05 6.12 -14.06
C GLN A 49 19.41 7.22 -15.08
N ASN A 50 18.53 8.19 -15.28
CA ASN A 50 18.78 9.37 -16.11
C ASN A 50 19.52 10.45 -15.31
N TYR A 51 20.81 10.19 -15.04
CA TYR A 51 21.62 11.04 -14.17
C TYR A 51 21.84 12.46 -14.74
N VAL A 52 21.77 12.64 -16.06
CA VAL A 52 21.96 13.94 -16.71
C VAL A 52 20.80 14.89 -16.40
N GLU A 53 19.56 14.45 -16.61
CA GLU A 53 18.37 15.24 -16.26
C GLU A 53 18.21 15.37 -14.74
N ALA A 54 18.52 14.31 -13.98
CA ALA A 54 18.55 14.38 -12.52
C ALA A 54 19.47 15.52 -12.04
N LYS A 55 20.70 15.61 -12.57
CA LYS A 55 21.66 16.67 -12.23
C LYS A 55 21.12 18.06 -12.55
N LYS A 56 20.56 18.25 -13.75
CA LYS A 56 20.05 19.53 -14.23
C LYS A 56 18.97 20.07 -13.29
N THR A 57 18.00 19.23 -12.93
CA THR A 57 16.91 19.60 -12.02
C THR A 57 17.42 19.77 -10.58
N CYS A 58 18.28 18.87 -10.12
CA CYS A 58 18.84 18.87 -8.75
C CYS A 58 19.70 20.11 -8.44
N LYS A 59 20.33 20.74 -9.44
CA LYS A 59 21.10 21.99 -9.25
C LYS A 59 20.29 23.09 -8.55
N THR A 60 18.98 23.13 -8.78
CA THR A 60 18.09 24.16 -8.21
C THR A 60 17.58 23.81 -6.81
N LEU A 61 17.78 22.58 -6.34
CA LEU A 61 17.35 22.14 -5.01
C LEU A 61 18.28 22.69 -3.92
N LYS A 62 17.68 23.12 -2.80
CA LYS A 62 18.39 23.47 -1.58
C LYS A 62 19.15 22.25 -1.04
N LYS A 63 20.28 22.50 -0.39
CA LYS A 63 21.14 21.44 0.17
C LYS A 63 20.39 20.47 1.08
N CYS A 64 19.50 20.96 1.94
CA CYS A 64 18.69 20.11 2.82
C CYS A 64 17.72 19.20 2.06
N LEU A 65 17.16 19.66 0.93
CA LEU A 65 16.33 18.82 0.07
C LEU A 65 17.14 17.73 -0.62
N LYS A 66 18.40 17.98 -0.97
CA LYS A 66 19.30 16.93 -1.48
C LYS A 66 19.61 15.87 -0.42
N TRP A 67 19.74 16.27 0.85
CA TRP A 67 19.90 15.34 1.96
C TRP A 67 18.66 14.47 2.14
N LEU A 68 17.47 15.10 2.14
CA LEU A 68 16.20 14.39 2.22
C LEU A 68 16.05 13.39 1.08
N LEU A 69 16.31 13.83 -0.16
CA LEU A 69 16.24 13.00 -1.36
C LEU A 69 17.14 11.77 -1.27
N LEU A 70 18.37 11.89 -0.75
CA LEU A 70 19.25 10.74 -0.57
C LEU A 70 18.68 9.73 0.43
N LEU A 71 18.17 10.21 1.57
CA LEU A 71 17.58 9.36 2.61
C LEU A 71 16.34 8.62 2.07
N GLU A 72 15.46 9.35 1.39
CA GLU A 72 14.22 8.83 0.83
C GLU A 72 14.45 7.87 -0.32
N LEU A 73 15.37 8.19 -1.24
CA LEU A 73 15.78 7.28 -2.32
C LEU A 73 16.36 5.98 -1.77
N GLN A 74 17.19 6.04 -0.73
CA GLN A 74 17.76 4.85 -0.12
C GLN A 74 16.66 3.94 0.45
N TYR A 75 15.66 4.52 1.12
CA TYR A 75 14.53 3.77 1.63
C TYR A 75 13.68 3.18 0.49
N TYR A 76 13.33 3.99 -0.50
CA TYR A 76 12.56 3.58 -1.68
C TYR A 76 13.21 2.39 -2.38
N CYS A 77 14.50 2.51 -2.73
CA CYS A 77 15.25 1.43 -3.37
C CYS A 77 15.33 0.17 -2.50
N SER A 78 15.46 0.33 -1.18
CA SER A 78 15.53 -0.82 -0.27
C SER A 78 14.23 -1.63 -0.19
N VAL A 79 13.06 -0.98 -0.28
CA VAL A 79 11.76 -1.66 -0.19
C VAL A 79 11.32 -2.22 -1.53
N LEU A 80 11.56 -1.48 -2.62
CA LEU A 80 11.14 -1.87 -3.96
C LEU A 80 12.20 -2.68 -4.73
N GLU A 81 13.32 -3.00 -4.07
CA GLU A 81 14.43 -3.76 -4.64
C GLU A 81 15.02 -3.13 -5.91
N TYR A 82 14.99 -1.80 -5.98
CA TYR A 82 15.60 -1.06 -7.09
C TYR A 82 17.09 -0.89 -6.87
N ILE A 83 17.84 -0.85 -7.98
CA ILE A 83 19.27 -0.59 -7.96
C ILE A 83 19.50 0.83 -7.43
N PHE A 84 20.17 0.93 -6.29
CA PHE A 84 20.55 2.21 -5.73
C PHE A 84 21.73 2.81 -6.52
N PRO A 85 21.70 4.11 -6.87
CA PRO A 85 22.79 4.73 -7.64
C PRO A 85 24.14 4.65 -6.93
N SER A 86 25.22 4.42 -7.70
CA SER A 86 26.59 4.40 -7.17
C SER A 86 27.01 5.75 -6.62
N ASP A 87 28.09 5.75 -5.84
CA ASP A 87 28.65 6.95 -5.23
C ASP A 87 29.11 7.98 -6.30
N GLU A 88 29.63 7.51 -7.43
CA GLU A 88 29.98 8.36 -8.58
C GLU A 88 28.76 9.06 -9.17
N ASN A 89 27.67 8.30 -9.37
CA ASN A 89 26.43 8.83 -9.94
C ASN A 89 25.76 9.82 -8.99
N LEU A 90 25.72 9.51 -7.69
CA LEU A 90 25.18 10.43 -6.67
C LEU A 90 26.01 11.71 -6.59
N ALA A 91 27.34 11.61 -6.58
CA ALA A 91 28.22 12.78 -6.56
C ALA A 91 28.03 13.64 -7.82
N PHE A 92 27.90 13.01 -8.99
CA PHE A 92 27.60 13.68 -10.25
C PHE A 92 26.28 14.45 -10.20
N VAL A 93 25.18 13.80 -9.77
CA VAL A 93 23.83 14.39 -9.69
C VAL A 93 23.78 15.52 -8.67
N PHE A 94 24.33 15.31 -7.48
CA PHE A 94 24.31 16.32 -6.42
C PHE A 94 25.32 17.46 -6.62
N ASN A 95 26.17 17.34 -7.65
CA ASN A 95 27.14 18.33 -8.08
C ASN A 95 28.26 18.57 -7.06
N PHE A 96 28.89 17.48 -6.61
CA PHE A 96 30.10 17.52 -5.78
C PHE A 96 31.10 16.44 -6.22
N SER A 97 32.37 16.56 -5.79
CA SER A 97 33.40 15.54 -6.05
C SER A 97 33.19 14.29 -5.18
N VAL A 98 33.37 13.09 -5.74
CA VAL A 98 33.17 11.78 -5.08
C VAL A 98 33.83 11.71 -3.70
N LYS A 99 35.02 12.30 -3.51
CA LYS A 99 35.71 12.37 -2.22
C LYS A 99 34.89 12.99 -1.07
N HIS A 100 33.84 13.75 -1.39
CA HIS A 100 32.96 14.38 -0.40
C HIS A 100 31.69 13.58 -0.10
N ILE A 101 31.47 12.42 -0.74
CA ILE A 101 30.23 11.65 -0.58
C ILE A 101 30.04 11.16 0.85
N GLU A 102 31.10 10.67 1.49
CA GLU A 102 31.05 10.22 2.88
C GLU A 102 30.68 11.37 3.81
N LYS A 103 31.29 12.54 3.61
CA LYS A 103 30.91 13.75 4.35
C LYS A 103 29.46 14.17 4.06
N PHE A 104 28.96 13.96 2.85
CA PHE A 104 27.56 14.24 2.51
C PHE A 104 26.61 13.29 3.24
N LYS A 105 26.85 11.97 3.19
CA LYS A 105 26.11 10.93 3.92
C LYS A 105 26.11 11.19 5.43
N GLN A 106 27.25 11.53 6.02
CA GLN A 106 27.34 11.94 7.43
C GLN A 106 26.47 13.15 7.75
N ASN A 107 26.45 14.16 6.88
CA ASN A 107 25.57 15.32 7.07
C ASN A 107 24.08 14.96 6.94
N VAL A 108 23.71 13.96 6.13
CA VAL A 108 22.32 13.45 6.12
C VAL A 108 21.94 12.94 7.50
N GLN A 109 22.80 12.15 8.15
CA GLN A 109 22.49 11.60 9.48
C GLN A 109 22.50 12.67 10.58
N ILE A 110 23.43 13.63 10.53
CA ILE A 110 23.63 14.59 11.64
C ILE A 110 22.82 15.88 11.46
N LYS A 111 22.73 16.41 10.23
CA LYS A 111 22.18 17.75 9.97
C LYS A 111 20.74 17.74 9.46
N LEU A 112 20.30 16.67 8.81
CA LEU A 112 18.91 16.57 8.34
C LEU A 112 17.92 16.53 9.51
N PRO A 113 18.12 15.75 10.60
CA PRO A 113 17.11 15.61 11.66
C PRO A 113 16.85 16.91 12.41
N VAL A 114 17.87 17.75 12.55
CA VAL A 114 17.78 19.06 13.24
C VAL A 114 17.48 20.22 12.27
N ASN A 115 17.17 19.93 11.01
CA ASN A 115 16.98 20.97 9.99
C ASN A 115 15.59 21.61 10.09
N SER A 116 15.51 22.80 10.69
CA SER A 116 14.22 23.52 10.83
C SER A 116 13.56 23.92 9.51
N PHE A 117 14.27 23.94 8.36
CA PHE A 117 13.67 24.35 7.09
C PHE A 117 12.69 23.31 6.53
N ILE A 118 12.95 22.01 6.70
CA ILE A 118 12.12 20.91 6.17
C ILE A 118 11.62 19.97 7.26
N GLU A 119 11.62 20.43 8.51
CA GLU A 119 11.28 19.63 9.69
C GLU A 119 9.95 18.88 9.54
N LYS A 120 8.89 19.55 9.05
CA LYS A 120 7.57 18.92 8.83
C LYS A 120 7.66 17.75 7.84
N THR A 121 8.36 17.94 6.72
CA THR A 121 8.51 16.94 5.67
C THR A 121 9.32 15.75 6.18
N TYR A 122 10.45 16.03 6.84
CA TYR A 122 11.30 15.01 7.43
C TYR A 122 10.56 14.17 8.48
N LYS A 123 9.84 14.81 9.41
CA LYS A 123 9.04 14.11 10.42
C LYS A 123 7.95 13.24 9.80
N ASN A 124 7.29 13.71 8.75
CA ASN A 124 6.30 12.92 8.03
C ASN A 124 6.90 11.64 7.45
N PHE A 125 8.06 11.75 6.77
CA PHE A 125 8.76 10.59 6.22
C PHE A 125 9.23 9.61 7.30
N ILE A 126 9.81 10.10 8.41
CA ILE A 126 10.23 9.24 9.52
C ILE A 126 9.02 8.54 10.15
N GLY A 127 7.92 9.25 10.40
CA GLY A 127 6.70 8.66 10.94
C GLY A 127 6.13 7.56 10.04
N PHE A 128 6.07 7.81 8.73
CA PHE A 128 5.68 6.80 7.74
C PHE A 128 6.59 5.57 7.79
N LYS A 129 7.91 5.76 7.79
CA LYS A 129 8.87 4.66 7.88
C LYS A 129 8.71 3.84 9.16
N GLU A 130 8.54 4.50 10.30
CA GLU A 130 8.33 3.84 11.59
C GLU A 130 7.02 3.04 11.63
N GLN A 131 5.95 3.57 11.04
CA GLN A 131 4.67 2.86 10.89
C GLN A 131 4.83 1.59 10.04
N GLU A 132 5.52 1.66 8.90
CA GLU A 132 5.76 0.50 8.02
C GLU A 132 6.63 -0.56 8.71
N GLU A 133 7.69 -0.16 9.42
CA GLU A 133 8.52 -1.11 10.18
C GLU A 133 7.75 -1.74 11.34
N LYS A 134 6.90 -0.97 12.04
CA LYS A 134 6.02 -1.52 13.08
C LYS A 134 5.04 -2.52 12.47
N TYR A 135 4.36 -2.16 11.39
CA TYR A 135 3.38 -3.02 10.71
C TYR A 135 3.99 -4.35 10.26
N LYS A 136 5.22 -4.32 9.72
CA LYS A 136 5.98 -5.50 9.32
C LYS A 136 6.20 -6.52 10.45
N THR A 137 6.24 -6.06 11.71
CA THR A 137 6.43 -6.96 12.87
C THR A 137 5.13 -7.60 13.37
N LEU A 138 3.97 -7.15 12.89
CA LEU A 138 2.68 -7.63 13.36
C LEU A 138 2.37 -9.03 12.84
N SER A 139 1.76 -9.84 13.70
CA SER A 139 1.33 -11.18 13.33
C SER A 139 0.00 -11.15 12.59
N LYS A 140 -0.08 -11.77 11.41
CA LYS A 140 -1.34 -11.90 10.67
C LYS A 140 -2.29 -12.88 11.37
N LYS A 141 -3.56 -12.48 11.47
CA LYS A 141 -4.68 -13.30 11.93
C LYS A 141 -5.73 -13.41 10.84
N ASN A 142 -5.93 -14.62 10.32
CA ASN A 142 -6.86 -14.86 9.23
C ASN A 142 -8.27 -15.09 9.80
N ILE A 143 -9.22 -14.27 9.38
CA ILE A 143 -10.61 -14.32 9.82
C ILE A 143 -11.48 -14.60 8.59
N ALA A 144 -12.14 -15.76 8.56
CA ALA A 144 -13.09 -16.07 7.50
C ALA A 144 -14.40 -15.33 7.76
N VAL A 145 -14.98 -14.71 6.74
CA VAL A 145 -16.35 -14.19 6.80
C VAL A 145 -17.22 -15.06 5.89
N CYS A 146 -18.12 -15.82 6.49
CA CYS A 146 -19.05 -16.70 5.79
C CYS A 146 -20.48 -16.23 6.01
N ALA A 147 -21.37 -16.50 5.08
CA ALA A 147 -22.76 -16.08 5.16
C ALA A 147 -23.66 -16.99 4.32
N THR A 148 -24.95 -17.10 4.69
CA THR A 148 -25.96 -17.58 3.74
C THR A 148 -26.15 -16.56 2.60
N MET A 149 -26.67 -17.03 1.45
CA MET A 149 -26.90 -16.15 0.28
C MET A 149 -27.73 -14.92 0.69
N SER A 150 -27.29 -13.74 0.24
CA SER A 150 -28.00 -12.47 0.47
C SER A 150 -28.12 -12.05 1.94
N ALA A 151 -27.33 -12.62 2.86
CA ALA A 151 -27.29 -12.19 4.26
C ALA A 151 -26.49 -10.90 4.51
N GLY A 152 -25.93 -10.29 3.45
CA GLY A 152 -25.26 -8.99 3.56
C GLY A 152 -23.77 -9.06 3.90
N LYS A 153 -23.07 -10.14 3.53
CA LYS A 153 -21.63 -10.32 3.78
C LYS A 153 -20.78 -9.15 3.28
N SER A 154 -20.90 -8.80 1.99
CA SER A 154 -20.14 -7.69 1.40
C SER A 154 -20.58 -6.34 1.97
N THR A 155 -21.85 -6.20 2.40
CA THR A 155 -22.34 -5.03 3.15
C THR A 155 -21.66 -4.92 4.52
N PHE A 156 -21.51 -6.04 5.24
CA PHE A 156 -20.79 -6.08 6.51
C PHE A 156 -19.31 -5.68 6.34
N VAL A 157 -18.63 -6.20 5.32
CA VAL A 157 -17.23 -5.84 5.06
C VAL A 157 -17.10 -4.37 4.60
N ASN A 158 -18.01 -3.87 3.77
CA ASN A 158 -18.04 -2.44 3.40
C ASN A 158 -18.27 -1.54 4.62
N ALA A 159 -19.14 -1.96 5.55
CA ALA A 159 -19.37 -1.23 6.80
C ALA A 159 -18.10 -1.15 7.65
N LEU A 160 -17.35 -2.26 7.78
CA LEU A 160 -16.04 -2.24 8.44
C LEU A 160 -15.03 -1.38 7.68
N LEU A 161 -15.05 -1.34 6.35
CA LEU A 161 -14.18 -0.47 5.58
C LEU A 161 -14.58 1.02 5.63
N GLY A 162 -15.80 1.33 6.10
CA GLY A 162 -16.39 2.67 6.03
C GLY A 162 -16.67 3.17 4.62
N ARG A 163 -16.74 2.28 3.62
CA ARG A 163 -16.89 2.63 2.20
C ARG A 163 -17.52 1.51 1.37
N ASP A 164 -18.31 1.90 0.37
CA ASP A 164 -18.97 0.99 -0.57
C ASP A 164 -18.03 0.59 -1.72
N VAL A 165 -17.15 -0.37 -1.46
CA VAL A 165 -16.11 -0.80 -2.41
C VAL A 165 -16.30 -2.23 -2.91
N LEU A 166 -16.83 -3.13 -2.08
CA LEU A 166 -17.20 -4.47 -2.50
C LEU A 166 -18.60 -4.47 -3.12
N PRO A 167 -18.83 -5.22 -4.21
CA PRO A 167 -20.13 -5.27 -4.86
C PRO A 167 -21.18 -5.94 -3.97
N VAL A 168 -22.27 -5.20 -3.69
CA VAL A 168 -23.45 -5.68 -2.97
C VAL A 168 -24.54 -6.00 -4.01
N ARG A 169 -24.61 -7.24 -4.52
CA ARG A 169 -25.75 -7.71 -5.34
C ARG A 169 -26.22 -9.09 -4.87
N SER A 170 -27.49 -9.38 -5.12
CA SER A 170 -28.19 -10.62 -4.71
C SER A 170 -27.83 -11.85 -5.56
N GLU A 171 -27.19 -11.65 -6.71
CA GLU A 171 -26.78 -12.71 -7.64
C GLU A 171 -25.26 -12.90 -7.52
N ALA A 172 -24.80 -13.93 -6.80
CA ALA A 172 -23.44 -14.49 -6.83
C ALA A 172 -22.28 -13.56 -7.29
N THR A 173 -22.15 -12.34 -6.76
CA THR A 173 -21.24 -11.31 -7.33
C THR A 173 -19.80 -11.42 -6.88
N THR A 174 -19.54 -12.05 -5.73
CA THR A 174 -18.16 -12.37 -5.33
C THR A 174 -17.79 -13.68 -5.99
N SER A 175 -17.40 -13.64 -7.27
CA SER A 175 -16.87 -14.81 -7.97
C SER A 175 -15.49 -15.20 -7.42
N LYS A 176 -14.76 -14.22 -6.87
CA LYS A 176 -13.38 -14.34 -6.37
C LYS A 176 -13.34 -14.20 -4.85
N ILE A 177 -12.30 -14.79 -4.27
CA ILE A 177 -11.95 -14.53 -2.87
C ILE A 177 -11.37 -13.12 -2.80
N THR A 178 -11.92 -12.27 -1.95
CA THR A 178 -11.35 -10.97 -1.62
C THR A 178 -10.79 -11.02 -0.21
N SER A 179 -9.60 -10.49 0.00
CA SER A 179 -8.95 -10.49 1.31
C SER A 179 -8.56 -9.09 1.70
N VAL A 180 -9.12 -8.60 2.81
CA VAL A 180 -8.98 -7.25 3.31
C VAL A 180 -8.10 -7.26 4.54
N TYR A 181 -6.98 -6.57 4.47
CA TYR A 181 -5.97 -6.48 5.52
C TYR A 181 -6.12 -5.16 6.25
N ASP A 182 -6.29 -5.24 7.56
CA ASP A 182 -6.40 -4.08 8.42
C ASP A 182 -5.07 -3.32 8.55
N ASN A 183 -5.11 -2.01 8.33
CA ASN A 183 -4.02 -1.08 8.59
C ASN A 183 -4.57 0.27 9.06
N ASP A 184 -4.54 0.51 10.38
CA ASP A 184 -4.98 1.73 11.07
C ASP A 184 -4.34 3.02 10.49
N ASN A 185 -3.15 2.91 9.92
CA ASN A 185 -2.42 4.06 9.36
C ASN A 185 -2.74 4.31 7.87
N SER A 186 -3.56 3.47 7.25
CA SER A 186 -3.93 3.61 5.85
C SER A 186 -5.03 4.65 5.65
N ASN A 187 -4.75 5.65 4.82
CA ASN A 187 -5.73 6.67 4.42
C ASN A 187 -6.48 6.32 3.13
N SER A 188 -6.02 5.33 2.37
CA SER A 188 -6.62 4.86 1.11
C SER A 188 -6.93 3.36 1.20
N LEU A 189 -7.58 2.80 0.17
CA LEU A 189 -7.71 1.35 0.03
C LEU A 189 -6.79 0.89 -1.09
N ILE A 190 -5.56 0.51 -0.75
CA ILE A 190 -4.65 -0.03 -1.75
C ILE A 190 -5.04 -1.47 -2.06
N GLY A 191 -4.73 -1.94 -3.27
CA GLY A 191 -5.03 -3.31 -3.64
C GLY A 191 -4.23 -3.84 -4.81
N PHE A 192 -4.21 -5.15 -4.95
CA PHE A 192 -3.62 -5.85 -6.09
C PHE A 192 -4.33 -7.17 -6.34
N VAL A 193 -4.15 -7.72 -7.53
CA VAL A 193 -4.76 -8.98 -7.94
C VAL A 193 -3.72 -10.01 -8.32
N ASP A 194 -4.01 -11.25 -7.93
CA ASP A 194 -3.23 -12.43 -8.25
C ASP A 194 -3.89 -13.22 -9.38
N VAL A 195 -3.11 -13.57 -10.39
CA VAL A 195 -3.42 -14.56 -11.42
C VAL A 195 -2.39 -15.68 -11.34
N ASN A 196 -2.78 -16.83 -10.80
CA ASN A 196 -1.94 -18.04 -10.72
C ASN A 196 -0.56 -17.83 -10.06
N GLY A 197 -0.52 -17.08 -8.95
CA GLY A 197 0.68 -16.80 -8.17
C GLY A 197 1.50 -15.61 -8.69
N LYS A 198 0.94 -14.80 -9.59
CA LYS A 198 1.58 -13.61 -10.16
C LYS A 198 0.68 -12.39 -10.00
N ILE A 199 1.28 -11.28 -9.58
CA ILE A 199 0.59 -10.00 -9.50
C ILE A 199 0.51 -9.42 -10.91
N VAL A 200 -0.70 -9.16 -11.39
CA VAL A 200 -0.93 -8.65 -12.76
C VAL A 200 -1.46 -7.23 -12.79
N ASP A 201 -2.11 -6.78 -11.73
CA ASP A 201 -2.62 -5.42 -11.61
C ASP A 201 -2.62 -4.94 -10.15
N ARG A 202 -2.59 -3.61 -9.97
CA ARG A 202 -2.50 -2.93 -8.67
C ARG A 202 -3.14 -1.55 -8.72
N CYS A 203 -3.65 -1.10 -7.59
CA CYS A 203 -4.22 0.22 -7.42
C CYS A 203 -3.85 0.81 -6.06
N LEU A 204 -3.54 2.11 -6.05
CA LEU A 204 -3.15 2.85 -4.83
C LEU A 204 -4.35 3.51 -4.14
N ASP A 205 -5.53 3.48 -4.76
CA ASP A 205 -6.80 3.88 -4.16
C ASP A 205 -7.97 3.22 -4.92
N THR A 206 -8.36 2.04 -4.45
CA THR A 206 -9.39 1.22 -5.07
C THR A 206 -10.79 1.77 -4.78
N ASN A 207 -11.68 1.51 -5.73
CA ASN A 207 -13.10 1.84 -5.63
C ASN A 207 -13.93 0.71 -6.25
N LEU A 208 -15.25 0.83 -6.16
CA LEU A 208 -16.19 -0.17 -6.67
C LEU A 208 -15.98 -0.51 -8.15
N SER A 209 -15.65 0.47 -9.00
CA SER A 209 -15.43 0.24 -10.43
C SER A 209 -14.22 -0.65 -10.69
N ILE A 210 -13.12 -0.41 -9.96
CA ILE A 210 -11.89 -1.19 -10.09
C ILE A 210 -12.12 -2.62 -9.60
N ILE A 211 -12.76 -2.76 -8.43
CA ILE A 211 -13.03 -4.08 -7.84
C ILE A 211 -14.00 -4.89 -8.71
N ASN A 212 -15.00 -4.26 -9.34
CA ASN A 212 -15.86 -4.94 -10.32
C ASN A 212 -15.05 -5.42 -11.52
N GLY A 213 -14.17 -4.57 -12.09
CA GLY A 213 -13.30 -4.99 -13.18
C GLY A 213 -12.42 -6.20 -12.83
N TRP A 214 -11.89 -6.23 -11.61
CA TRP A 214 -11.12 -7.37 -11.10
C TRP A 214 -11.96 -8.63 -10.85
N ASN A 215 -13.21 -8.49 -10.39
CA ASN A 215 -14.12 -9.62 -10.21
C ASN A 215 -14.63 -10.20 -11.53
N ASP A 216 -14.80 -9.36 -12.54
CA ASP A 216 -15.27 -9.73 -13.88
C ASP A 216 -14.18 -10.44 -14.71
N ASP A 217 -12.90 -10.27 -14.36
CA ASP A 217 -11.80 -11.00 -14.99
C ASP A 217 -11.75 -12.46 -14.51
N SER A 218 -12.05 -13.38 -15.44
CA SER A 218 -12.04 -14.82 -15.18
C SER A 218 -10.66 -15.34 -14.78
N ASN A 219 -9.57 -14.69 -15.17
CA ASN A 219 -8.20 -15.09 -14.84
C ASN A 219 -7.80 -14.73 -13.40
N VAL A 220 -8.41 -13.68 -12.83
CA VAL A 220 -8.12 -13.26 -11.46
C VAL A 220 -8.46 -14.40 -10.51
N SER A 221 -7.50 -14.79 -9.71
CA SER A 221 -7.62 -15.87 -8.72
C SER A 221 -8.06 -15.30 -7.37
N ARG A 222 -7.48 -14.15 -6.97
CA ARG A 222 -7.75 -13.52 -5.68
C ARG A 222 -7.51 -12.01 -5.73
N ILE A 223 -8.32 -11.27 -5.00
CA ILE A 223 -8.17 -9.82 -4.80
C ILE A 223 -7.63 -9.59 -3.38
N TYR A 224 -6.61 -8.75 -3.27
CA TYR A 224 -6.00 -8.34 -2.02
C TYR A 224 -6.21 -6.85 -1.83
N LEU A 225 -6.72 -6.46 -0.67
CA LEU A 225 -6.98 -5.07 -0.29
C LEU A 225 -6.31 -4.81 1.06
N GLN A 226 -5.78 -3.60 1.27
CA GLN A 226 -5.33 -3.14 2.58
C GLN A 226 -5.88 -1.74 2.84
N GLY A 227 -6.47 -1.56 4.02
CA GLY A 227 -7.07 -0.31 4.46
C GLY A 227 -7.41 -0.36 5.94
N ASN A 228 -7.76 0.78 6.52
CA ASN A 228 -8.25 0.85 7.88
C ASN A 228 -9.63 0.18 8.00
N LEU A 229 -9.78 -0.80 8.88
CA LEU A 229 -11.07 -1.39 9.24
C LEU A 229 -11.61 -0.72 10.50
N ASP A 230 -12.67 0.06 10.36
CA ASP A 230 -13.32 0.75 11.46
C ASP A 230 -13.75 -0.20 12.58
N GLY A 231 -13.47 0.19 13.82
CA GLY A 231 -13.69 -0.61 15.02
C GLY A 231 -12.76 -1.81 15.20
N ILE A 232 -11.81 -2.06 14.28
CA ILE A 232 -10.74 -3.05 14.42
C ILE A 232 -9.43 -2.28 14.53
N GLY A 233 -8.56 -2.69 15.46
CA GLY A 233 -7.27 -2.03 15.65
C GLY A 233 -6.11 -3.00 15.49
N ASN A 234 -4.98 -2.51 14.99
CA ASN A 234 -3.73 -3.26 14.86
C ASN A 234 -2.98 -3.43 16.21
N ASN A 235 -3.65 -3.96 17.23
CA ASN A 235 -3.10 -4.20 18.58
C ASN A 235 -2.22 -5.45 18.63
N GLY A 236 -1.12 -5.47 17.88
CA GLY A 236 -0.19 -6.60 17.79
C GLY A 236 -0.56 -7.65 16.73
N ILE A 237 -1.71 -7.46 16.08
CA ILE A 237 -2.20 -8.34 15.01
C ILE A 237 -2.62 -7.54 13.77
N ILE A 238 -2.60 -8.20 12.63
CA ILE A 238 -3.25 -7.75 11.39
C ILE A 238 -4.47 -8.64 11.18
N ALA A 239 -5.66 -8.07 11.29
CA ALA A 239 -6.88 -8.78 10.91
C ALA A 239 -6.94 -8.88 9.38
N ALA A 240 -6.93 -10.09 8.85
CA ALA A 240 -7.17 -10.37 7.44
C ALA A 240 -8.56 -10.96 7.29
N LEU A 241 -9.53 -10.13 6.89
CA LEU A 241 -10.89 -10.57 6.59
C LEU A 241 -10.94 -11.20 5.21
N HIS A 242 -11.45 -12.42 5.13
CA HIS A 242 -11.57 -13.14 3.87
C HIS A 242 -13.04 -13.21 3.46
N ASP A 243 -13.38 -12.40 2.47
CA ASP A 243 -14.68 -12.40 1.81
C ASP A 243 -14.69 -13.52 0.75
N THR A 244 -15.38 -14.63 1.03
CA THR A 244 -15.42 -15.79 0.14
C THR A 244 -16.59 -15.70 -0.84
N PRO A 245 -16.52 -16.35 -2.02
CA PRO A 245 -17.70 -16.52 -2.87
C PRO A 245 -18.90 -17.11 -2.12
N GLY A 246 -20.11 -16.70 -2.52
CA GLY A 246 -21.34 -17.31 -2.00
C GLY A 246 -21.46 -18.75 -2.52
N THR A 247 -21.78 -19.71 -1.66
CA THR A 247 -21.72 -21.15 -2.00
C THR A 247 -22.88 -21.68 -2.84
N ASN A 248 -23.88 -20.86 -3.21
CA ASN A 248 -25.16 -21.34 -3.74
C ASN A 248 -25.59 -20.68 -5.07
N TYR A 249 -24.71 -20.53 -6.06
CA TYR A 249 -25.18 -20.40 -7.45
C TYR A 249 -25.60 -21.79 -7.94
N SER A 250 -26.90 -22.05 -8.02
CA SER A 250 -27.47 -23.37 -8.37
C SER A 250 -27.12 -23.87 -9.78
N GLY A 251 -26.40 -23.07 -10.58
CA GLY A 251 -25.89 -23.45 -11.90
C GLY A 251 -24.40 -23.76 -11.95
N ASP A 252 -23.63 -23.57 -10.87
CA ASP A 252 -22.17 -23.74 -10.89
C ASP A 252 -21.61 -24.20 -9.52
N ASN A 253 -21.27 -25.49 -9.42
CA ASN A 253 -20.68 -26.11 -8.23
C ASN A 253 -19.26 -25.60 -7.91
N THR A 254 -18.60 -24.90 -8.84
CA THR A 254 -17.20 -24.45 -8.67
C THR A 254 -17.03 -23.44 -7.53
N HIS A 255 -18.02 -22.59 -7.25
CA HIS A 255 -17.95 -21.62 -6.15
C HIS A 255 -17.94 -22.25 -4.76
N HIS A 256 -18.68 -23.37 -4.60
CA HIS A 256 -18.68 -24.15 -3.37
C HIS A 256 -17.30 -24.79 -3.15
N ASP A 257 -16.74 -25.41 -4.19
CA ASP A 257 -15.43 -26.05 -4.15
C ASP A 257 -14.31 -25.04 -3.88
N ILE A 258 -14.36 -23.85 -4.48
CA ILE A 258 -13.40 -22.77 -4.21
C ILE A 258 -13.47 -22.34 -2.74
N THR A 259 -14.67 -22.15 -2.20
CA THR A 259 -14.86 -21.71 -0.81
C THR A 259 -14.40 -22.80 0.18
N LEU A 260 -14.81 -24.05 -0.01
CA LEU A 260 -14.37 -25.16 0.82
C LEU A 260 -12.86 -25.40 0.73
N LYS A 261 -12.30 -25.35 -0.48
CA LYS A 261 -10.85 -25.48 -0.67
C LYS A 261 -10.12 -24.36 0.05
N PHE A 262 -10.61 -23.12 -0.02
CA PHE A 262 -10.01 -22.00 0.68
C PHE A 262 -10.09 -22.17 2.20
N LEU A 263 -11.25 -22.57 2.73
CA LEU A 263 -11.46 -22.80 4.17
C LEU A 263 -10.62 -23.96 4.73
N THR A 264 -10.44 -25.03 3.94
CA THR A 264 -9.70 -26.24 4.36
C THR A 264 -8.19 -26.16 4.11
N SER A 265 -7.76 -25.40 3.09
CA SER A 265 -6.34 -25.27 2.73
C SER A 265 -5.63 -24.14 3.46
N ASN A 266 -6.35 -23.28 4.18
CA ASN A 266 -5.78 -22.17 4.94
C ASN A 266 -6.09 -22.30 6.43
N LYS A 267 -5.14 -21.87 7.26
CA LYS A 267 -5.36 -21.76 8.70
C LYS A 267 -6.13 -20.47 9.00
N PHE A 268 -7.32 -20.60 9.56
CA PHE A 268 -8.09 -19.49 10.13
C PHE A 268 -7.94 -19.46 11.64
N ASP A 269 -7.83 -18.25 12.17
CA ASP A 269 -7.81 -17.99 13.61
C ASP A 269 -9.24 -17.77 14.15
N ALA A 270 -10.16 -17.29 13.31
CA ALA A 270 -11.57 -17.10 13.65
C ALA A 270 -12.49 -17.22 12.42
N LEU A 271 -13.77 -17.45 12.68
CA LEU A 271 -14.85 -17.47 11.70
C LEU A 271 -15.96 -16.51 12.15
N ILE A 272 -16.34 -15.57 11.28
CA ILE A 272 -17.51 -14.71 11.45
C ILE A 272 -18.59 -15.25 10.52
N TYR A 273 -19.73 -15.63 11.09
CA TYR A 273 -20.89 -16.07 10.32
C TYR A 273 -21.96 -15.00 10.31
N VAL A 274 -22.27 -14.46 9.13
CA VAL A 274 -23.30 -13.45 8.92
C VAL A 274 -24.59 -14.15 8.49
N ALA A 275 -25.63 -13.99 9.29
CA ALA A 275 -26.93 -14.58 9.04
C ALA A 275 -28.02 -13.50 8.96
N ASN A 276 -28.96 -13.65 8.02
CA ASN A 276 -30.12 -12.78 7.96
C ASN A 276 -31.12 -13.19 9.05
N ALA A 277 -31.45 -12.26 9.95
CA ALA A 277 -32.37 -12.49 11.05
C ALA A 277 -33.74 -13.03 10.60
N THR A 278 -34.23 -12.66 9.41
CA THR A 278 -35.53 -13.13 8.91
C THR A 278 -35.48 -14.55 8.35
N GLN A 279 -34.30 -15.04 7.95
CA GLN A 279 -34.11 -16.39 7.41
C GLN A 279 -33.77 -17.42 8.49
N LEU A 280 -33.45 -16.98 9.71
CA LEU A 280 -33.16 -17.86 10.84
C LEU A 280 -34.43 -18.40 11.53
N CYS A 281 -35.59 -17.77 11.29
CA CYS A 281 -36.86 -18.11 11.91
C CYS A 281 -37.71 -19.12 11.11
N THR A 282 -37.17 -19.67 10.02
CA THR A 282 -37.82 -20.67 9.14
C THR A 282 -36.95 -21.89 9.00
#